data_AF-A0A8C4QB31-F1
#
_entry.id   AF-A0A8C4QB31-F1
#
_cell.length_a   1.000
_cell.length_b   1.000
_cell.length_c   1.000
_cell.angle_alpha   90.00
_cell.angle_beta   90.00
_cell.angle_gamma   90.00
#
_symmetry.space_group_name_H-M   'P 1'
#
loop_
_entity.id
_entity.type
_entity.pdbx_description
1 polymer ?
#
loop_
_entity_poly.entity_id
_entity_poly.type
_entity_poly.pdbx_seq_one_letter_code
_entity_poly.pdbx_strand_id
1 'polypeptide(L)'
;MVDVVRALGWTFVSTLASEGSYGESGVEAFLQQARKAGGVCVAESLKIPREPKAGIFDWIIRRLLKHVNARAVIIFANEDDISGVLTATRNANKSGHFLWIGSDSWGSKVAPILHQEAEAEGAVTIMPKRTSVAGFDSYFTSRKLENNRRNVWFDEFWEENFHCKLGKPNSKRDINSKKCTGDEEIGFDSPYEQEGKVQFVIDAVYAMAHALHNMHQDVCADYVGLCMKMDPVSGRELLRYIRKVNFTGEFGRPSIVRMLKREDRSANKWSASYFQHPEQVASSQPNDHQLNIEYQAWPVGSRKTLARTIPVAGPTRRWG
;
A
#
# COMPACT_ATOMS: atom_id res chain seq x y z
N MET A 1 6.87 -8.75 8.41
CA MET A 1 5.75 -9.16 9.28
C MET A 1 6.16 -10.12 10.37
N VAL A 2 6.72 -11.29 10.08
CA VAL A 2 7.18 -12.24 11.13
C VAL A 2 8.14 -11.57 12.13
N ASP A 3 9.09 -10.78 11.66
CA ASP A 3 10.03 -10.07 12.53
C ASP A 3 9.34 -9.05 13.44
N VAL A 4 8.30 -8.36 12.94
CA VAL A 4 7.48 -7.41 13.72
C VAL A 4 6.73 -8.16 14.83
N VAL A 5 6.06 -9.26 14.49
CA VAL A 5 5.34 -10.13 15.44
C VAL A 5 6.28 -10.62 16.55
N ARG A 6 7.47 -11.11 16.17
CA ARG A 6 8.48 -11.61 17.12
C ARG A 6 9.01 -10.49 18.03
N ALA A 7 9.28 -9.32 17.48
CA ALA A 7 9.78 -8.19 18.25
C ALA A 7 8.78 -7.68 19.30
N LEU A 8 7.50 -7.67 18.94
CA LEU A 8 6.40 -7.33 19.84
C LEU A 8 6.11 -8.44 20.88
N GLY A 9 6.80 -9.59 20.76
CA GLY A 9 6.65 -10.73 21.65
C GLY A 9 5.32 -11.47 21.49
N TRP A 10 4.66 -11.34 20.34
CA TRP A 10 3.41 -12.02 20.05
C TRP A 10 3.69 -13.43 19.54
N THR A 11 3.36 -14.43 20.35
CA THR A 11 3.61 -15.84 20.04
C THR A 11 2.38 -16.55 19.48
N PHE A 12 1.20 -15.94 19.57
CA PHE A 12 -0.07 -16.51 19.13
C PHE A 12 -0.86 -15.47 18.34
N VAL A 13 -1.05 -15.71 17.04
CA VAL A 13 -1.64 -14.75 16.09
C VAL A 13 -2.70 -15.41 15.22
N SER A 14 -3.59 -14.64 14.62
CA SER A 14 -4.49 -15.10 13.55
C SER A 14 -4.11 -14.46 12.21
N THR A 15 -4.52 -15.07 11.10
CA THR A 15 -4.29 -14.53 9.75
C THR A 15 -5.60 -14.35 9.00
N LEU A 16 -5.69 -13.29 8.22
CA LEU A 16 -6.84 -12.97 7.38
C LEU A 16 -6.35 -12.59 5.98
N ALA A 17 -6.91 -13.25 4.95
CA ALA A 17 -6.56 -13.00 3.55
C ALA A 17 -7.81 -12.71 2.71
N SER A 18 -7.73 -11.73 1.82
CA SER A 18 -8.66 -11.66 0.68
C SER A 18 -8.40 -12.83 -0.26
N GLU A 19 -9.47 -13.40 -0.81
CA GLU A 19 -9.37 -14.40 -1.86
C GLU A 19 -8.68 -13.81 -3.10
N GLY A 20 -7.66 -14.52 -3.58
CA GLY A 20 -6.83 -14.08 -4.69
C GLY A 20 -5.35 -14.28 -4.41
N SER A 21 -4.54 -14.11 -5.47
CA SER A 21 -3.11 -14.43 -5.42
C SER A 21 -2.33 -13.61 -4.39
N TYR A 22 -2.68 -12.33 -4.20
CA TYR A 22 -2.00 -11.46 -3.22
C TYR A 22 -2.25 -11.93 -1.78
N GLY A 23 -3.51 -12.08 -1.38
CA GLY A 23 -3.90 -12.43 -0.02
C GLY A 23 -3.42 -13.82 0.39
N GLU A 24 -3.71 -14.82 -0.45
CA GLU A 24 -3.39 -16.22 -0.16
C GLU A 24 -1.87 -16.46 -0.15
N SER A 25 -1.15 -15.99 -1.17
CA SER A 25 0.32 -16.16 -1.21
C SER A 25 1.02 -15.38 -0.10
N GLY A 26 0.47 -14.21 0.29
CA GLY A 26 0.99 -13.40 1.38
C GLY A 26 0.90 -14.13 2.72
N VAL A 27 -0.28 -14.68 3.04
CA VAL A 27 -0.47 -15.51 4.24
C VAL A 27 0.35 -16.80 4.17
N GLU A 28 0.41 -17.47 3.02
CA GLU A 28 1.24 -18.68 2.88
C GLU A 28 2.72 -18.38 3.15
N ALA A 29 3.25 -17.30 2.58
CA ALA A 29 4.62 -16.86 2.82
C ALA A 29 4.86 -16.51 4.30
N PHE A 30 3.90 -15.85 4.95
CA PHE A 30 3.96 -15.57 6.39
C PHE A 30 4.00 -16.88 7.21
N LEU A 31 3.14 -17.85 6.91
CA LEU A 31 3.09 -19.15 7.60
C LEU A 31 4.40 -19.92 7.43
N GLN A 32 4.93 -19.99 6.21
CA GLN A 32 6.20 -20.65 5.93
C GLN A 32 7.34 -19.98 6.72
N GLN A 33 7.38 -18.65 6.76
CA GLN A 33 8.43 -17.92 7.47
C GLN A 33 8.28 -18.00 9.00
N ALA A 34 7.06 -18.00 9.53
CA ALA A 34 6.77 -18.19 10.94
C ALA A 34 7.23 -19.57 11.42
N ARG A 35 6.96 -20.63 10.63
CA ARG A 35 7.44 -22.00 10.91
C ARG A 35 8.97 -22.08 10.92
N LYS A 36 9.63 -21.45 9.95
CA LYS A 36 11.10 -21.43 9.85
C LYS A 36 11.76 -20.66 11.00
N ALA A 37 11.18 -19.54 11.39
CA ALA A 37 11.72 -18.70 12.46
C ALA A 37 11.48 -19.29 13.86
N GLY A 38 10.39 -20.04 14.05
CA GLY A 38 9.96 -20.55 15.34
C GLY A 38 9.38 -19.47 16.27
N GLY A 39 8.65 -19.90 17.29
CA GLY A 39 8.12 -19.01 18.34
C GLY A 39 6.86 -18.22 17.98
N VAL A 40 6.25 -18.47 16.82
CA VAL A 40 4.96 -17.89 16.41
C VAL A 40 4.03 -19.02 15.95
N CYS A 41 2.89 -19.16 16.62
CA CYS A 41 1.83 -20.10 16.30
C CYS A 41 0.63 -19.34 15.71
N VAL A 42 -0.02 -19.94 14.70
CA VAL A 42 -1.22 -19.37 14.08
C VAL A 42 -2.46 -20.09 14.62
N ALA A 43 -3.35 -19.34 15.24
CA ALA A 43 -4.57 -19.83 15.87
C ALA A 43 -5.64 -20.19 14.84
N GLU A 44 -5.92 -19.27 13.93
CA GLU A 44 -6.87 -19.44 12.84
C GLU A 44 -6.37 -18.68 11.61
N SER A 45 -6.58 -19.27 10.44
CA SER A 45 -6.33 -18.62 9.15
C SER A 45 -7.65 -18.53 8.41
N LEU A 46 -8.18 -17.32 8.28
CA LEU A 46 -9.46 -17.03 7.65
C LEU A 46 -9.26 -16.43 6.26
N LYS A 47 -10.23 -16.68 5.39
CA LYS A 47 -10.27 -16.16 4.03
C LYS A 47 -11.56 -15.39 3.79
N ILE A 48 -11.44 -14.21 3.21
CA ILE A 48 -12.55 -13.36 2.77
C ILE A 48 -12.84 -13.73 1.31
N PRO A 49 -14.04 -14.21 0.97
CA PRO A 49 -14.40 -14.51 -0.42
C PRO A 49 -14.30 -13.27 -1.31
N ARG A 50 -13.97 -13.45 -2.59
CA ARG A 50 -13.84 -12.34 -3.55
C ARG A 50 -15.11 -11.48 -3.68
N GLU A 51 -16.26 -12.11 -3.53
CA GLU A 51 -17.56 -11.46 -3.48
C GLU A 51 -18.21 -11.75 -2.11
N PRO A 52 -17.87 -10.94 -1.09
CA PRO A 52 -18.34 -11.17 0.27
C PRO A 52 -19.87 -10.98 0.35
N LYS A 53 -20.59 -12.05 0.74
CA LYS A 53 -22.03 -11.96 1.03
C LYS A 53 -22.27 -11.20 2.33
N ALA A 54 -23.47 -10.62 2.47
CA ALA A 54 -23.88 -9.96 3.71
C ALA A 54 -23.64 -10.84 4.94
N GLY A 55 -23.04 -10.27 5.99
CA GLY A 55 -22.74 -10.94 7.25
C GLY A 55 -21.44 -11.76 7.28
N ILE A 56 -20.67 -11.85 6.18
CA ILE A 56 -19.39 -12.57 6.19
C ILE A 56 -18.37 -11.93 7.12
N PHE A 57 -18.28 -10.59 7.16
CA PHE A 57 -17.36 -9.88 8.04
C PHE A 57 -17.72 -10.09 9.53
N ASP A 58 -19.01 -10.07 9.88
CA ASP A 58 -19.47 -10.39 11.23
C ASP A 58 -19.16 -11.85 11.62
N TRP A 59 -19.22 -12.78 10.65
CA TRP A 59 -18.80 -14.15 10.86
C TRP A 59 -17.29 -14.27 11.09
N ILE A 60 -16.47 -13.53 10.33
CA ILE A 60 -15.00 -13.46 10.51
C ILE A 60 -14.67 -12.96 11.91
N ILE A 61 -15.27 -11.85 12.35
CA ILE A 61 -15.03 -11.30 13.70
C ILE A 61 -15.43 -12.31 14.77
N ARG A 62 -16.58 -12.97 14.64
CA ARG A 62 -17.00 -14.02 15.58
C ARG A 62 -16.04 -15.21 15.60
N ARG A 63 -15.44 -15.57 14.47
CA ARG A 63 -14.43 -16.63 14.39
C ARG A 63 -13.15 -16.23 15.13
N LEU A 64 -12.61 -15.05 14.82
CA LEU A 64 -11.42 -14.52 15.49
C LEU A 64 -11.60 -14.43 17.02
N LEU A 65 -12.78 -14.02 17.49
CA LEU A 65 -13.10 -13.92 18.92
C LEU A 65 -13.14 -15.27 19.65
N LYS A 66 -13.24 -16.41 18.96
CA LYS A 66 -13.11 -17.74 19.60
C LYS A 66 -11.71 -17.98 20.15
N HIS A 67 -10.71 -17.27 19.62
CA HIS A 67 -9.32 -17.39 20.01
C HIS A 67 -8.88 -16.17 20.83
N VAL A 68 -9.40 -16.03 22.06
CA VAL A 68 -9.20 -14.85 22.93
C VAL A 68 -7.72 -14.46 23.18
N ASN A 69 -6.81 -15.43 23.10
CA ASN A 69 -5.37 -15.20 23.27
C ASN A 69 -4.68 -14.70 21.99
N ALA A 70 -5.31 -14.86 20.82
CA ALA A 70 -4.80 -14.43 19.51
C ALA A 70 -5.32 -13.03 19.16
N ARG A 71 -4.94 -12.02 19.96
CA ARG A 71 -5.37 -10.63 19.72
C ARG A 71 -4.74 -10.04 18.46
N ALA A 72 -3.54 -10.48 18.09
CA ALA A 72 -2.84 -10.00 16.91
C ALA A 72 -3.35 -10.69 15.64
N VAL A 73 -3.74 -9.90 14.64
CA VAL A 73 -4.30 -10.39 13.37
C VAL A 73 -3.50 -9.84 12.20
N ILE A 74 -2.89 -10.74 11.42
CA ILE A 74 -2.12 -10.41 10.22
C ILE A 74 -3.06 -10.34 9.03
N ILE A 75 -3.11 -9.19 8.35
CA ILE A 75 -4.04 -8.94 7.26
C ILE A 75 -3.31 -8.77 5.93
N PHE A 76 -3.61 -9.66 4.99
CA PHE A 76 -3.31 -9.53 3.56
C PHE A 76 -4.62 -9.42 2.78
N ALA A 77 -5.22 -8.24 2.81
CA ALA A 77 -6.53 -8.00 2.22
C ALA A 77 -6.56 -6.70 1.40
N ASN A 78 -7.50 -6.58 0.46
CA ASN A 78 -7.73 -5.34 -0.28
C ASN A 78 -8.38 -4.26 0.61
N GLU A 79 -8.52 -3.05 0.06
CA GLU A 79 -9.01 -1.88 0.80
C GLU A 79 -10.45 -2.04 1.31
N ASP A 80 -11.35 -2.52 0.45
CA ASP A 80 -12.77 -2.72 0.79
C ASP A 80 -12.94 -3.79 1.88
N ASP A 81 -12.18 -4.88 1.79
CA ASP A 81 -12.20 -5.96 2.76
C ASP A 81 -11.66 -5.51 4.12
N ILE A 82 -10.62 -4.68 4.16
CA ILE A 82 -10.12 -4.07 5.41
C ILE A 82 -11.21 -3.20 6.02
N SER A 83 -11.83 -2.33 5.21
CA SER A 83 -12.91 -1.46 5.66
C SER A 83 -14.08 -2.28 6.25
N GLY A 84 -14.50 -3.34 5.57
CA GLY A 84 -15.56 -4.24 6.04
C GLY A 84 -15.22 -4.95 7.35
N VAL A 85 -13.97 -5.38 7.54
CA VAL A 85 -13.50 -6.00 8.80
C VAL A 85 -13.49 -5.00 9.96
N LEU A 86 -13.05 -3.76 9.73
CA LEU A 86 -13.07 -2.70 10.75
C LEU A 86 -14.51 -2.33 11.12
N THR A 87 -15.40 -2.19 10.14
CA THR A 87 -16.82 -1.93 10.37
C THR A 87 -17.48 -3.07 11.17
N ALA A 88 -17.20 -4.33 10.84
CA ALA A 88 -17.71 -5.46 11.62
C ALA A 88 -17.14 -5.51 13.06
N THR A 89 -15.91 -5.05 13.26
CA THR A 89 -15.29 -4.94 14.59
C THR A 89 -16.02 -3.91 15.46
N ARG A 90 -16.37 -2.76 14.88
CA ARG A 90 -17.22 -1.75 15.51
C ARG A 90 -18.59 -2.32 15.87
N ASN A 91 -19.26 -2.96 14.91
CA ASN A 91 -20.60 -3.52 15.11
C ASN A 91 -20.64 -4.59 16.22
N ALA A 92 -19.53 -5.31 16.42
CA ALA A 92 -19.37 -6.27 17.50
C ALA A 92 -18.99 -5.65 18.86
N ASN A 93 -18.85 -4.32 18.95
CA ASN A 93 -18.35 -3.58 20.11
C ASN A 93 -16.98 -4.12 20.61
N LYS A 94 -16.05 -4.32 19.66
CA LYS A 94 -14.70 -4.86 19.91
C LYS A 94 -13.58 -3.90 19.54
N SER A 95 -13.85 -2.60 19.50
CA SER A 95 -12.82 -1.57 19.30
C SER A 95 -11.70 -1.72 20.34
N GLY A 96 -10.45 -1.64 19.91
CA GLY A 96 -9.25 -1.86 20.74
C GLY A 96 -8.96 -3.32 21.15
N HIS A 97 -9.83 -4.29 20.82
CA HIS A 97 -9.58 -5.70 21.14
C HIS A 97 -8.47 -6.29 20.27
N PHE A 98 -8.59 -6.15 18.95
CA PHE A 98 -7.65 -6.68 17.97
C PHE A 98 -6.44 -5.75 17.78
N LEU A 99 -5.29 -6.36 17.51
CA LEU A 99 -4.04 -5.68 17.19
C LEU A 99 -3.72 -5.98 15.73
N TRP A 100 -4.04 -5.04 14.84
CA TRP A 100 -3.95 -5.26 13.41
C TRP A 100 -2.51 -5.14 12.91
N ILE A 101 -2.07 -6.11 12.10
CA ILE A 101 -0.85 -5.98 11.29
C ILE A 101 -1.24 -6.01 9.80
N GLY A 102 -1.29 -4.83 9.18
CA GLY A 102 -1.66 -4.66 7.78
C GLY A 102 -0.48 -4.77 6.82
N SER A 103 -0.73 -5.33 5.65
CA SER A 103 0.19 -5.33 4.50
C SER A 103 0.15 -4.02 3.73
N ASP A 104 0.89 -3.94 2.62
CA ASP A 104 1.04 -2.72 1.81
C ASP A 104 -0.21 -2.31 1.04
N SER A 105 -1.20 -3.19 0.97
CA SER A 105 -2.55 -2.89 0.52
C SER A 105 -3.27 -1.91 1.45
N TRP A 106 -3.08 -2.04 2.78
CA TRP A 106 -3.46 -1.03 3.77
C TRP A 106 -2.46 0.12 3.74
N GLY A 107 -1.19 -0.18 3.99
CA GLY A 107 -0.13 0.83 4.03
C GLY A 107 -0.50 2.04 4.91
N SER A 108 -0.37 3.24 4.36
CA SER A 108 -0.76 4.49 5.01
C SER A 108 -2.07 5.08 4.47
N LYS A 109 -2.92 4.27 3.83
CA LYS A 109 -4.12 4.80 3.17
C LYS A 109 -5.18 5.21 4.20
N VAL A 110 -5.83 6.35 3.93
CA VAL A 110 -6.94 6.87 4.74
C VAL A 110 -8.27 6.18 4.41
N ALA A 111 -8.49 5.84 3.13
CA ALA A 111 -9.75 5.24 2.67
C ALA A 111 -10.30 4.06 3.49
N PRO A 112 -9.49 3.03 3.88
CA PRO A 112 -10.03 1.92 4.65
C PRO A 112 -10.40 2.29 6.10
N ILE A 113 -9.94 3.44 6.61
CA ILE A 113 -10.14 3.86 8.01
C ILE A 113 -11.04 5.09 8.15
N LEU A 114 -11.46 5.70 7.04
CA LEU A 114 -12.27 6.92 7.05
C LEU A 114 -13.58 6.68 7.81
N HIS A 115 -13.88 7.52 8.79
CA HIS A 115 -15.01 7.39 9.71
C HIS A 115 -14.95 6.16 10.63
N GLN A 116 -13.82 5.46 10.70
CA GLN A 116 -13.53 4.32 11.56
C GLN A 116 -12.10 4.28 12.11
N GLU A 117 -11.63 5.46 12.50
CA GLU A 117 -10.30 5.71 13.02
C GLU A 117 -10.06 4.99 14.35
N ALA A 118 -11.07 4.91 15.22
CA ALA A 118 -10.98 4.25 16.52
C ALA A 118 -10.78 2.72 16.40
N GLU A 119 -11.27 2.11 15.33
CA GLU A 119 -11.12 0.67 15.06
C GLU A 119 -9.73 0.33 14.51
N ALA A 120 -9.08 1.29 13.86
CA ALA A 120 -7.73 1.20 13.32
C ALA A 120 -6.65 1.65 14.32
N GLU A 121 -7.02 2.23 15.46
CA GLU A 121 -6.08 2.71 16.47
C GLU A 121 -5.15 1.59 16.95
N GLY A 122 -3.85 1.84 16.87
CA GLY A 122 -2.82 0.86 17.23
C GLY A 122 -2.48 -0.15 16.14
N ALA A 123 -3.06 -0.02 14.94
CA ALA A 123 -2.66 -0.84 13.80
C ALA A 123 -1.21 -0.55 13.39
N VAL A 124 -0.46 -1.62 13.11
CA VAL A 124 0.87 -1.55 12.51
C VAL A 124 0.73 -1.96 11.05
N THR A 125 1.05 -1.08 10.11
CA THR A 125 1.01 -1.41 8.69
C THR A 125 2.40 -1.35 8.08
N ILE A 126 2.61 -2.12 7.02
CA ILE A 126 3.90 -2.20 6.32
C ILE A 126 3.68 -1.73 4.90
N MET A 127 4.61 -0.94 4.36
CA MET A 127 4.62 -0.59 2.95
C MET A 127 6.03 -0.44 2.41
N PRO A 128 6.27 -0.58 1.10
CA PRO A 128 7.56 -0.26 0.51
C PRO A 128 7.94 1.19 0.81
N LYS A 129 9.22 1.45 1.01
CA LYS A 129 9.73 2.80 1.28
C LYS A 129 9.43 3.71 0.09
N ARG A 130 8.79 4.84 0.36
CA ARG A 130 8.38 5.83 -0.65
C ARG A 130 8.85 7.23 -0.30
N THR A 131 8.84 8.11 -1.30
CA THR A 131 9.00 9.56 -1.16
C THR A 131 7.87 10.25 -1.94
N SER A 132 7.28 11.32 -1.38
CA SER A 132 6.29 12.10 -2.14
C SER A 132 6.95 12.76 -3.33
N VAL A 133 6.27 12.74 -4.47
CA VAL A 133 6.75 13.33 -5.72
C VAL A 133 6.13 14.72 -5.88
N ALA A 134 6.84 15.75 -5.43
CA ALA A 134 6.34 17.14 -5.43
C ALA A 134 5.87 17.63 -6.81
N GLY A 135 6.57 17.21 -7.89
CA GLY A 135 6.16 17.54 -9.25
C GLY A 135 4.81 16.93 -9.64
N PHE A 136 4.49 15.74 -9.11
CA PHE A 136 3.17 15.13 -9.29
C PHE A 136 2.09 15.89 -8.51
N ASP A 137 2.40 16.31 -7.27
CA ASP A 137 1.47 17.11 -6.47
C ASP A 137 1.09 18.39 -7.22
N SER A 138 2.09 19.14 -7.69
CA SER A 138 1.85 20.36 -8.49
C SER A 138 1.10 20.10 -9.80
N TYR A 139 1.40 18.99 -10.48
CA TYR A 139 0.69 18.62 -11.70
C TYR A 139 -0.78 18.27 -11.43
N PHE A 140 -1.05 17.48 -10.38
CA PHE A 140 -2.36 16.94 -10.09
C PHE A 140 -3.30 18.01 -9.52
N THR A 141 -2.83 18.83 -8.57
CA THR A 141 -3.65 19.90 -7.98
C THR A 141 -3.99 21.01 -8.97
N SER A 142 -3.18 21.20 -10.01
CA SER A 142 -3.46 22.15 -11.09
C SER A 142 -4.44 21.62 -12.15
N ARG A 143 -4.96 20.39 -12.02
CA ARG A 143 -5.90 19.82 -13.01
C ARG A 143 -7.29 20.42 -12.82
N LYS A 144 -7.87 20.90 -13.92
CA LYS A 144 -9.26 21.39 -14.01
C LYS A 144 -9.98 20.65 -15.15
N LEU A 145 -11.30 20.66 -15.14
CA LEU A 145 -12.13 20.03 -16.20
C LEU A 145 -11.75 20.53 -17.60
N GLU A 146 -11.33 21.78 -17.72
CA GLU A 146 -10.93 22.40 -18.97
C GLU A 146 -9.61 21.87 -19.52
N ASN A 147 -8.63 21.61 -18.64
CA ASN A 147 -7.25 21.31 -19.03
C ASN A 147 -6.90 19.81 -19.00
N ASN A 148 -7.83 18.95 -18.56
CA ASN A 148 -7.60 17.51 -18.41
C ASN A 148 -8.54 16.64 -19.26
N ARG A 149 -8.79 17.04 -20.50
CA ARG A 149 -9.67 16.30 -21.45
C ARG A 149 -9.14 14.93 -21.89
N ARG A 150 -7.88 14.61 -21.60
CA ARG A 150 -7.25 13.32 -21.96
C ARG A 150 -7.74 12.17 -21.08
N ASN A 151 -8.09 12.45 -19.83
CA ASN A 151 -8.58 11.43 -18.90
C ASN A 151 -10.11 11.35 -18.98
N VAL A 152 -10.61 10.27 -19.58
CA VAL A 152 -12.05 10.05 -19.80
C VAL A 152 -12.84 9.86 -18.50
N TRP A 153 -12.18 9.55 -17.40
CA TRP A 153 -12.80 9.38 -16.07
C TRP A 153 -12.69 10.64 -15.20
N PHE A 154 -12.10 11.73 -15.70
CA PHE A 154 -11.88 12.92 -14.88
C PHE A 154 -13.18 13.63 -14.50
N ASP A 155 -14.20 13.57 -15.36
CA ASP A 155 -15.53 14.11 -15.07
C ASP A 155 -16.20 13.36 -13.90
N GLU A 156 -16.09 12.03 -13.87
CA GLU A 156 -16.62 11.19 -12.79
C GLU A 156 -15.88 11.43 -11.48
N PHE A 157 -14.53 11.48 -11.54
CA PHE A 157 -13.71 11.87 -10.40
C PHE A 157 -14.09 13.25 -9.86
N TRP A 158 -14.34 14.24 -10.72
CA TRP A 158 -14.70 15.60 -10.29
C TRP A 158 -16.02 15.62 -9.51
N GLU A 159 -17.04 14.92 -10.02
CA GLU A 159 -18.33 14.79 -9.34
C GLU A 159 -18.19 14.12 -7.97
N GLU A 160 -17.42 13.03 -7.89
CA GLU A 160 -17.20 12.27 -6.65
C GLU A 160 -16.39 13.08 -5.62
N ASN A 161 -15.29 13.68 -6.05
CA ASN A 161 -14.34 14.39 -5.20
C ASN A 161 -14.91 15.68 -4.59
N PHE A 162 -15.76 16.41 -5.33
CA PHE A 162 -16.39 17.64 -4.86
C PHE A 162 -17.85 17.47 -4.41
N HIS A 163 -18.34 16.21 -4.43
CA HIS A 163 -19.73 15.85 -4.13
C HIS A 163 -20.74 16.73 -4.86
N CYS A 164 -20.54 16.88 -6.17
CA CYS A 164 -21.35 17.74 -7.04
C CYS A 164 -21.73 17.00 -8.32
N LYS A 165 -22.62 17.61 -9.12
CA LYS A 165 -23.03 17.07 -10.43
C LYS A 165 -22.69 18.02 -11.57
N LEU A 166 -22.04 17.47 -12.58
CA LEU A 166 -21.78 18.14 -13.85
C LEU A 166 -23.09 18.13 -14.65
N GLY A 167 -23.53 19.31 -15.06
CA GLY A 167 -24.79 19.44 -15.81
C GLY A 167 -24.69 18.75 -17.17
N LYS A 168 -25.15 17.51 -17.30
CA LYS A 168 -25.34 16.85 -18.60
C LYS A 168 -26.58 17.42 -19.28
N PRO A 169 -26.59 17.65 -20.61
CA PRO A 169 -27.74 18.22 -21.32
C PRO A 169 -29.06 17.44 -21.15
N ASN A 170 -29.00 16.14 -20.80
CA ASN A 170 -30.17 15.24 -20.76
C ASN A 170 -30.36 14.44 -19.45
N SER A 171 -29.67 14.77 -18.34
CA SER A 171 -29.95 14.07 -17.08
C SER A 171 -31.13 14.71 -16.35
N LYS A 172 -32.11 13.90 -15.92
CA LYS A 172 -33.17 14.32 -15.01
C LYS A 172 -32.49 14.92 -13.77
N ARG A 173 -32.62 16.24 -13.59
CA ARG A 173 -31.97 16.98 -12.52
C ARG A 173 -32.56 16.53 -11.19
N ASP A 174 -31.73 15.97 -10.33
CA ASP A 174 -32.09 15.88 -8.92
C ASP A 174 -31.96 17.29 -8.34
N ILE A 175 -33.10 17.89 -7.95
CA ILE A 175 -33.24 19.29 -7.51
C ILE A 175 -32.35 19.57 -6.29
N ASN A 176 -31.99 18.54 -5.53
CA ASN A 176 -31.20 18.65 -4.31
C ASN A 176 -29.68 18.45 -4.51
N SER A 177 -29.21 18.18 -5.74
CA SER A 177 -27.79 17.95 -6.00
C SER A 177 -27.02 19.26 -6.21
N LYS A 178 -25.90 19.44 -5.48
CA LYS A 178 -24.97 20.56 -5.66
C LYS A 178 -24.44 20.54 -7.09
N LYS A 179 -24.51 21.66 -7.80
CA LYS A 179 -23.95 21.79 -9.15
C LYS A 179 -22.46 22.07 -9.07
N CYS A 180 -21.66 21.39 -9.89
CA CYS A 180 -20.24 21.75 -10.03
C CYS A 180 -20.10 23.06 -10.82
N THR A 181 -19.25 23.97 -10.37
CA THR A 181 -18.94 25.21 -11.08
C THR A 181 -17.88 24.98 -12.16
N GLY A 182 -16.96 24.03 -11.93
CA GLY A 182 -15.78 23.80 -12.74
C GLY A 182 -14.56 24.61 -12.29
N ASP A 183 -14.76 25.52 -11.34
CA ASP A 183 -13.72 26.37 -10.75
C ASP A 183 -13.12 25.78 -9.47
N GLU A 184 -13.68 24.68 -8.96
CA GLU A 184 -13.20 24.03 -7.74
C GLU A 184 -11.72 23.62 -7.85
N GLU A 185 -11.02 23.63 -6.72
CA GLU A 185 -9.58 23.35 -6.67
C GLU A 185 -9.24 22.14 -5.80
N ILE A 186 -8.51 21.18 -6.38
CA ILE A 186 -8.06 19.96 -5.69
C ILE A 186 -7.00 20.34 -4.65
N GLY A 187 -7.21 19.92 -3.40
CA GLY A 187 -6.35 20.28 -2.26
C GLY A 187 -6.78 21.56 -1.54
N PHE A 188 -7.73 22.32 -2.09
CA PHE A 188 -8.33 23.49 -1.42
C PHE A 188 -9.81 23.25 -1.10
N ASP A 189 -10.64 23.01 -2.12
CA ASP A 189 -12.07 22.72 -1.95
C ASP A 189 -12.35 21.24 -1.66
N SER A 190 -11.34 20.39 -1.78
CA SER A 190 -11.36 18.96 -1.45
C SER A 190 -10.03 18.54 -0.83
N PRO A 191 -10.02 17.60 0.13
CA PRO A 191 -8.78 17.11 0.71
C PRO A 191 -7.95 16.35 -0.34
N TYR A 192 -6.63 16.57 -0.32
CA TYR A 192 -5.70 15.89 -1.21
C TYR A 192 -4.52 15.32 -0.41
N GLU A 193 -4.27 14.03 -0.57
CA GLU A 193 -3.04 13.37 -0.16
C GLU A 193 -2.56 12.49 -1.32
N GLN A 194 -1.28 12.58 -1.67
CA GLN A 194 -0.69 11.74 -2.72
C GLN A 194 -0.73 10.26 -2.33
N GLU A 195 -1.25 9.41 -3.22
CA GLU A 195 -1.25 7.96 -2.99
C GLU A 195 0.18 7.40 -2.90
N GLY A 196 0.38 6.46 -1.99
CA GLY A 196 1.69 5.97 -1.63
C GLY A 196 2.54 5.30 -2.70
N LYS A 197 1.93 4.90 -3.81
CA LYS A 197 2.55 4.14 -4.88
C LYS A 197 2.74 4.97 -6.14
N VAL A 198 2.40 6.26 -6.14
CA VAL A 198 2.67 7.18 -7.26
C VAL A 198 4.13 7.13 -7.69
N GLN A 199 5.08 7.13 -6.74
CA GLN A 199 6.51 7.00 -7.06
C GLN A 199 6.80 5.73 -7.87
N PHE A 200 6.26 4.58 -7.46
CA PHE A 200 6.51 3.30 -8.15
C PHE A 200 5.91 3.26 -9.56
N VAL A 201 4.77 3.94 -9.78
CA VAL A 201 4.18 4.08 -11.12
C VAL A 201 5.10 4.91 -12.02
N ILE A 202 5.62 6.02 -11.52
CA ILE A 202 6.55 6.88 -12.26
C ILE A 202 7.85 6.11 -12.55
N ASP A 203 8.44 5.47 -11.54
CA ASP A 203 9.67 4.68 -11.69
C ASP A 203 9.49 3.54 -12.71
N ALA A 204 8.29 2.92 -12.79
CA ALA A 204 8.00 1.89 -13.79
C ALA A 204 7.95 2.45 -15.22
N VAL A 205 7.38 3.64 -15.42
CA VAL A 205 7.38 4.33 -16.73
C VAL A 205 8.81 4.71 -17.13
N TYR A 206 9.58 5.28 -16.21
CA TYR A 206 10.99 5.61 -16.46
C TYR A 206 11.85 4.37 -16.72
N ALA A 207 11.59 3.25 -16.04
CA ALA A 207 12.27 2.00 -16.34
C ALA A 207 12.03 1.56 -17.79
N MET A 208 10.81 1.71 -18.31
CA MET A 208 10.54 1.44 -19.73
C MET A 208 11.24 2.44 -20.65
N ALA A 209 11.21 3.73 -20.33
CA ALA A 209 11.88 4.77 -21.10
C ALA A 209 13.39 4.54 -21.19
N HIS A 210 14.06 4.25 -20.07
CA HIS A 210 15.48 3.90 -20.04
C HIS A 210 15.77 2.61 -20.81
N ALA A 211 14.91 1.60 -20.72
CA ALA A 211 15.10 0.37 -21.50
C ALA A 211 15.04 0.63 -23.02
N LEU A 212 14.08 1.43 -23.46
CA LEU A 212 13.94 1.83 -24.87
C LEU A 212 15.11 2.71 -25.32
N HIS A 213 15.56 3.63 -24.47
CA HIS A 213 16.72 4.47 -24.74
C HIS A 213 18.00 3.64 -24.93
N ASN A 214 18.27 2.71 -24.01
CA ASN A 214 19.43 1.83 -24.11
C ASN A 214 19.36 0.92 -25.35
N MET A 215 18.16 0.42 -25.68
CA MET A 215 17.95 -0.35 -26.91
C MET A 215 18.21 0.51 -28.16
N HIS A 216 17.75 1.75 -28.16
CA HIS A 216 17.95 2.69 -29.25
C HIS A 216 19.42 3.02 -29.46
N GLN A 217 20.17 3.29 -28.38
CA GLN A 217 21.61 3.52 -28.46
C GLN A 217 22.37 2.33 -29.08
N ASP A 218 21.99 1.10 -28.75
CA ASP A 218 22.65 -0.10 -29.26
C ASP A 218 22.25 -0.44 -30.71
N VAL A 219 20.99 -0.22 -31.08
CA VAL A 219 20.41 -0.71 -32.33
C VAL A 219 20.38 0.37 -33.43
N CYS A 220 20.17 1.62 -33.05
CA CYS A 220 19.98 2.78 -33.89
C CYS A 220 21.05 3.86 -33.64
N ALA A 221 22.29 3.45 -33.34
CA ALA A 221 23.40 4.36 -33.08
C ALA A 221 23.45 5.51 -34.10
N ASP A 222 23.63 6.74 -33.59
CA ASP A 222 23.68 8.00 -34.35
C ASP A 222 22.42 8.38 -35.15
N TYR A 223 21.30 7.68 -34.95
CA TYR A 223 20.02 8.00 -35.57
C TYR A 223 19.11 8.79 -34.63
N VAL A 224 18.64 9.96 -35.05
CA VAL A 224 17.65 10.73 -34.29
C VAL A 224 16.25 10.17 -34.58
N GLY A 225 15.56 9.69 -33.54
CA GLY A 225 14.23 9.07 -33.66
C GLY A 225 14.29 7.56 -33.88
N LEU A 226 13.18 6.96 -34.33
CA LEU A 226 13.08 5.51 -34.50
C LEU A 226 13.70 5.07 -35.83
N CYS A 227 14.66 4.14 -35.80
CA CYS A 227 15.21 3.53 -37.01
C CYS A 227 14.49 2.24 -37.40
N MET A 228 14.66 1.77 -38.65
CA MET A 228 13.95 0.59 -39.16
C MET A 228 14.19 -0.71 -38.35
N LYS A 229 15.31 -0.81 -37.62
CA LYS A 229 15.58 -1.97 -36.76
C LYS A 229 14.75 -2.00 -35.47
N MET A 230 14.10 -0.89 -35.12
CA MET A 230 13.18 -0.79 -33.99
C MET A 230 11.73 -0.62 -34.45
N ASP A 231 11.44 -0.81 -35.74
CA ASP A 231 10.09 -0.70 -36.29
C ASP A 231 9.67 -2.01 -37.00
N PRO A 232 8.97 -2.93 -36.32
CA PRO A 232 8.48 -2.84 -34.93
C PRO A 232 9.52 -3.26 -33.87
N VAL A 233 9.34 -2.79 -32.64
CA VAL A 233 10.18 -3.21 -31.49
C VAL A 233 9.89 -4.66 -31.12
N SER A 234 10.93 -5.49 -31.06
CA SER A 234 10.81 -6.87 -30.59
C SER A 234 10.70 -6.94 -29.06
N GLY A 235 9.57 -7.44 -28.54
CA GLY A 235 9.33 -7.57 -27.10
C GLY A 235 10.36 -8.46 -26.38
N ARG A 236 10.87 -9.51 -27.04
CA ARG A 236 11.92 -10.38 -26.46
C ARG A 236 13.25 -9.64 -26.30
N GLU A 237 13.56 -8.74 -27.24
CA GLU A 237 14.76 -7.91 -27.16
C GLU A 237 14.60 -6.83 -26.10
N LEU A 238 13.48 -6.11 -26.11
CA LEU A 238 13.18 -5.09 -25.12
C LEU A 238 13.24 -5.64 -23.68
N LEU A 239 12.73 -6.86 -23.45
CA LEU A 239 12.82 -7.51 -22.14
C LEU A 239 14.27 -7.69 -21.65
N ARG A 240 15.24 -7.89 -22.55
CA ARG A 240 16.67 -7.96 -22.16
C ARG A 240 17.17 -6.61 -21.64
N TYR A 241 16.72 -5.50 -22.22
CA TYR A 241 17.05 -4.15 -21.77
C TYR A 241 16.33 -3.81 -20.47
N ILE A 242 15.03 -4.11 -20.35
CA ILE A 242 14.26 -3.91 -19.11
C ILE A 242 14.96 -4.58 -17.93
N ARG A 243 15.41 -5.83 -18.06
CA ARG A 243 16.09 -6.56 -16.98
C ARG A 243 17.46 -5.99 -16.58
N LYS A 244 18.04 -5.10 -17.40
CA LYS A 244 19.36 -4.49 -17.18
C LYS A 244 19.28 -3.01 -16.80
N VAL A 245 18.08 -2.44 -16.70
CA VAL A 245 17.94 -1.02 -16.32
C VAL A 245 18.55 -0.77 -14.95
N ASN A 246 19.28 0.33 -14.89
CA ASN A 246 19.92 0.83 -13.70
C ASN A 246 19.99 2.34 -13.84
N PHE A 247 19.08 3.04 -13.15
CA PHE A 247 19.00 4.48 -13.19
C PHE A 247 18.68 5.03 -11.80
N THR A 248 18.94 6.32 -11.62
CA THR A 248 18.60 7.03 -10.39
C THR A 248 17.24 7.67 -10.58
N GLY A 249 16.28 7.33 -9.71
CA GLY A 249 14.98 7.99 -9.69
C GLY A 249 15.13 9.47 -9.40
N GLU A 250 14.38 10.30 -10.13
CA GLU A 250 14.57 11.76 -10.17
C GLU A 250 13.95 12.50 -8.98
N PHE A 251 13.26 11.80 -8.07
CA PHE A 251 12.37 12.45 -7.10
C PHE A 251 12.84 12.30 -5.63
N GLY A 252 13.32 13.40 -5.08
CA GLY A 252 13.52 13.64 -3.64
C GLY A 252 14.75 12.97 -3.01
N ARG A 253 14.89 11.65 -3.14
CA ARG A 253 16.11 10.92 -2.76
C ARG A 253 16.52 10.02 -3.91
N PRO A 254 17.80 10.05 -4.34
CA PRO A 254 18.29 9.20 -5.42
C PRO A 254 18.09 7.73 -5.03
N SER A 255 17.02 7.15 -5.54
CA SER A 255 16.69 5.74 -5.34
C SER A 255 17.17 5.02 -6.59
N ILE A 256 18.10 4.10 -6.42
CA ILE A 256 18.62 3.33 -7.53
C ILE A 256 17.54 2.30 -7.91
N VAL A 257 16.93 2.48 -9.07
CA VAL A 257 15.95 1.53 -9.62
C VAL A 257 16.72 0.48 -10.41
N ARG A 258 16.59 -0.77 -9.97
CA ARG A 258 17.21 -1.94 -10.60
C ARG A 258 16.22 -3.08 -10.68
N MET A 259 16.24 -3.79 -11.79
CA MET A 259 15.54 -5.07 -11.90
C MET A 259 16.41 -6.17 -11.29
N LEU A 260 15.95 -6.73 -10.18
CA LEU A 260 16.63 -7.82 -9.50
C LEU A 260 16.17 -9.18 -10.02
N LYS A 261 17.08 -10.17 -9.99
CA LYS A 261 16.67 -11.56 -10.14
C LYS A 261 15.86 -11.97 -8.93
N ARG A 262 14.92 -12.91 -9.11
CA ARG A 262 14.01 -13.41 -8.04
C ARG A 262 14.74 -13.90 -6.78
N GLU A 263 15.99 -14.31 -6.91
CA GLU A 263 16.83 -14.83 -5.81
C GLU A 263 17.60 -13.73 -5.07
N ASP A 264 17.67 -12.52 -5.62
CA ASP A 264 18.45 -11.41 -5.08
C ASP A 264 17.61 -10.63 -4.06
N ARG A 265 17.70 -11.03 -2.79
CA ARG A 265 16.87 -10.52 -1.68
C ARG A 265 17.34 -9.17 -1.11
N SER A 266 18.34 -8.54 -1.73
CA SER A 266 19.26 -7.61 -1.08
C SER A 266 18.88 -6.12 -1.10
N ALA A 267 17.81 -5.69 -1.79
CA ALA A 267 17.57 -4.25 -2.02
C ALA A 267 16.22 -3.68 -1.58
N ASN A 268 15.24 -4.48 -1.16
CA ASN A 268 13.90 -3.95 -0.88
C ASN A 268 13.86 -3.27 0.50
N LYS A 269 13.72 -1.95 0.51
CA LYS A 269 13.53 -1.15 1.72
C LYS A 269 12.04 -1.00 2.03
N TRP A 270 11.64 -1.32 3.26
CA TRP A 270 10.26 -1.22 3.76
C TRP A 270 10.16 -0.13 4.82
N SER A 271 8.98 0.46 4.98
CA SER A 271 8.61 1.33 6.10
C SER A 271 7.45 0.71 6.86
N ALA A 272 7.44 0.89 8.18
CA ALA A 272 6.32 0.55 9.02
C ALA A 272 5.65 1.83 9.52
N SER A 273 4.33 1.87 9.39
CA SER A 273 3.49 2.96 9.86
C SER A 273 2.66 2.49 11.05
N TYR A 274 2.44 3.39 11.99
CA TYR A 274 1.59 3.16 13.16
C TYR A 274 0.47 4.19 13.18
N PHE A 275 -0.77 3.73 13.37
CA PHE A 275 -1.93 4.61 13.42
C PHE A 275 -2.23 5.04 14.87
N GLN A 276 -2.06 6.34 15.18
CA GLN A 276 -2.46 6.97 16.44
C GLN A 276 -3.58 7.98 16.21
N HIS A 277 -4.56 7.98 17.11
CA HIS A 277 -5.59 9.01 17.18
C HIS A 277 -5.10 10.21 18.05
N PRO A 278 -5.35 11.48 17.67
CA PRO A 278 -5.87 11.99 16.41
C PRO A 278 -4.72 12.39 15.46
N GLU A 279 -4.77 11.95 14.21
CA GLU A 279 -3.95 12.46 13.09
C GLU A 279 -2.42 12.31 13.17
N GLN A 280 -1.88 11.34 13.93
CA GLN A 280 -0.44 11.06 13.88
C GLN A 280 -0.16 9.67 13.29
N VAL A 281 0.13 9.64 11.98
CA VAL A 281 0.86 8.51 11.38
C VAL A 281 2.32 8.65 11.80
N ALA A 282 2.68 8.03 12.93
CA ALA A 282 4.07 7.89 13.31
C ALA A 282 4.72 6.88 12.35
N SER A 283 5.45 7.38 11.35
CA SER A 283 6.24 6.55 10.46
C SER A 283 7.63 6.36 11.05
N SER A 284 7.99 5.10 11.35
CA SER A 284 9.37 4.77 11.69
C SER A 284 10.13 4.48 10.40
N GLN A 285 11.13 5.31 10.09
CA GLN A 285 12.06 5.04 9.00
C GLN A 285 13.12 4.07 9.51
N PRO A 286 13.26 2.88 8.91
CA PRO A 286 14.46 2.10 9.16
C PRO A 286 15.65 2.80 8.50
N ASN A 287 16.55 3.32 9.32
CA ASN A 287 17.94 3.42 8.94
C ASN A 287 18.49 1.99 8.86
N ASP A 288 19.31 1.74 7.84
CA ASP A 288 19.89 0.44 7.47
C ASP A 288 19.59 -0.73 8.44
N HIS A 289 18.55 -1.50 8.08
CA HIS A 289 18.24 -2.80 8.69
C HIS A 289 17.64 -2.75 10.11
N GLN A 290 17.14 -1.60 10.57
CA GLN A 290 16.57 -1.46 11.91
C GLN A 290 15.19 -0.80 11.91
N LEU A 291 14.14 -1.52 12.30
CA LEU A 291 12.82 -0.93 12.57
C LEU A 291 12.87 -0.31 13.98
N ASN A 292 12.94 1.02 14.08
CA ASN A 292 12.86 1.73 15.35
C ASN A 292 11.38 1.89 15.74
N ILE A 293 10.87 1.00 16.59
CA ILE A 293 9.59 1.20 17.26
C ILE A 293 9.83 2.09 18.48
N GLU A 294 9.88 3.40 18.28
CA GLU A 294 9.92 4.37 19.38
C GLU A 294 8.53 5.00 19.58
N TYR A 295 8.09 5.02 20.85
CA TYR A 295 6.84 5.59 21.37
C TYR A 295 5.52 5.03 20.77
N GLN A 296 5.03 3.93 21.33
CA GLN A 296 3.68 3.41 21.08
C GLN A 296 2.74 3.66 22.26
N ALA A 297 1.69 4.45 22.04
CA ALA A 297 0.48 4.40 22.85
C ALA A 297 -0.44 3.33 22.26
N TRP A 298 -0.59 2.20 22.94
CA TRP A 298 -1.59 1.19 22.60
C TRP A 298 -2.95 1.60 23.17
N PRO A 299 -4.07 1.15 22.56
CA PRO A 299 -5.41 1.37 23.11
C PRO A 299 -5.49 1.00 24.59
N VAL A 300 -6.24 1.80 25.36
CA VAL A 300 -6.33 1.75 26.83
C VAL A 300 -6.57 0.31 27.31
N GLY A 301 -5.61 -0.23 28.09
CA GLY A 301 -5.63 -1.61 28.60
C GLY A 301 -4.47 -2.50 28.16
N SER A 302 -3.67 -2.07 27.18
CA SER A 302 -2.49 -2.82 26.69
C SER A 302 -1.18 -2.11 27.08
N ARG A 303 -0.88 -2.02 28.38
CA ARG A 303 0.41 -1.46 28.84
C ARG A 303 1.57 -2.42 28.57
N LYS A 304 2.25 -2.26 27.43
CA LYS A 304 3.68 -2.57 27.29
C LYS A 304 4.36 -1.52 26.42
N THR A 305 5.05 -0.59 27.06
CA THR A 305 6.05 0.26 26.43
C THR A 305 7.26 -0.64 26.13
N LEU A 306 7.48 -0.99 24.86
CA LEU A 306 8.67 -1.71 24.42
C LEU A 306 9.44 -0.78 23.48
N ALA A 307 10.38 -0.04 24.04
CA ALA A 307 11.46 0.53 23.25
C ALA A 307 12.38 -0.62 22.83
N ARG A 308 12.19 -1.14 21.61
CA ARG A 308 13.09 -2.12 21.01
C ARG A 308 13.37 -1.75 19.57
N THR A 309 14.64 -1.47 19.29
CA THR A 309 15.18 -1.48 17.93
C THR A 309 15.10 -2.90 17.39
N ILE A 310 14.34 -3.10 16.33
CA ILE A 310 14.16 -4.40 15.69
C ILE A 310 15.18 -4.53 14.56
N PRO A 311 16.22 -5.37 14.67
CA PRO A 311 17.00 -5.74 13.50
C PRO A 311 16.09 -6.50 12.52
N VAL A 312 15.82 -5.89 11.36
CA VAL A 312 15.20 -6.59 10.23
C VAL A 312 16.31 -7.45 9.63
N ALA A 313 16.08 -8.75 9.46
CA ALA A 313 17.11 -9.69 9.06
C ALA A 313 17.80 -9.27 7.75
N GLY A 314 19.02 -8.73 7.86
CA GLY A 314 20.00 -8.66 6.78
C GLY A 314 20.66 -10.02 6.57
N PRO A 315 21.30 -10.24 5.41
CA PRO A 315 21.82 -11.55 5.03
C PRO A 315 22.78 -12.11 6.09
N THR A 316 22.52 -13.34 6.51
CA THR A 316 23.52 -14.19 7.14
C THR A 316 24.64 -14.40 6.13
N ARG A 317 25.80 -13.75 6.34
CA ARG A 317 27.04 -14.14 5.66
C ARG A 317 27.33 -15.60 6.03
N ARG A 318 27.02 -16.54 5.14
CA ARG A 318 27.73 -17.80 5.11
C ARG A 318 29.10 -17.49 4.55
N TRP A 319 30.07 -17.36 5.44
CA TRP A 319 31.46 -17.58 5.08
C TRP A 319 31.61 -19.07 4.80
N GLY A 320 32.06 -19.38 3.59
CA GLY A 320 32.51 -20.67 3.11
C GLY A 320 33.49 -20.40 1.99
#